data_AF-A0A920LFX1-F1
#
_entry.id   AF-A0A920LFX1-F1
#
_cell.length_a   1.000
_cell.length_b   1.000
_cell.length_c   1.000
_cell.angle_alpha   90.00
_cell.angle_beta   90.00
_cell.angle_gamma   90.00
#
_symmetry.space_group_name_H-M   'P 1'
#
loop_
_entity.id
_entity.type
_entity.pdbx_description
1 polymer ?
#
loop_
_entity_poly.entity_id
_entity_poly.type
_entity_poly.pdbx_seq_one_letter_code
_entity_poly.pdbx_strand_id
1 'polypeptide(L)' 'MKRAVFPGSFDPITIGHIDIINKGLQIFDEIIIGIGENNDKNICFL' A
#
# COMPACT_ATOMS: atom_id res chain seq x y z
N MET A 1 -0.48 19.16 -9.97
CA MET A 1 0.09 18.06 -9.19
C MET A 1 -1.05 17.30 -8.51
N LYS A 2 -1.39 16.12 -9.03
CA LYS A 2 -2.43 15.23 -8.51
C LYS A 2 -1.78 14.19 -7.60
N ARG A 3 -2.14 14.22 -6.32
CA ARG A 3 -1.61 13.32 -5.30
C ARG A 3 -2.69 12.31 -4.90
N ALA A 4 -2.30 11.05 -4.69
CA ALA A 4 -3.15 10.02 -4.13
C ALA A 4 -2.56 9.48 -2.82
N VAL A 5 -3.41 8.88 -1.99
CA VAL A 5 -3.00 8.20 -0.76
C VAL A 5 -3.43 6.74 -0.86
N PHE A 6 -2.50 5.83 -0.58
CA PHE A 6 -2.74 4.39 -0.55
C PHE A 6 -2.42 3.85 0.86
N PRO A 7 -3.38 3.90 1.80
CA PRO A 7 -3.17 3.42 3.16
C PRO A 7 -3.38 1.90 3.26
N GLY A 8 -2.62 1.24 4.12
CA GLY A 8 -2.72 -0.19 4.34
C GLY A 8 -1.71 -0.73 5.34
N SER A 9 -1.85 -2.01 5.72
CA SER A 9 -0.86 -2.69 6.54
C SER A 9 0.42 -3.02 5.78
N PHE A 10 0.28 -3.43 4.53
CA PHE A 10 1.36 -3.91 3.67
C PHE A 10 2.30 -4.93 4.34
N ASP A 11 1.73 -5.81 5.17
CA ASP A 11 2.44 -6.85 5.92
C ASP A 11 1.91 -8.25 5.54
N PRO A 12 2.54 -8.96 4.58
CA PRO A 12 3.58 -8.46 3.68
C PRO A 12 3.02 -7.65 2.51
N ILE A 13 3.87 -6.86 1.86
CA ILE A 13 3.55 -6.26 0.56
C ILE A 13 3.49 -7.37 -0.50
N THR A 14 2.49 -7.30 -1.38
CA THR A 14 2.25 -8.32 -2.42
C THR A 14 2.44 -7.72 -3.81
N ILE A 15 2.60 -8.58 -4.82
CA ILE A 15 2.64 -8.18 -6.23
C ILE A 15 1.36 -7.42 -6.62
N GLY A 16 0.22 -7.76 -6.02
CA GLY A 16 -1.05 -7.04 -6.23
C GLY A 16 -1.00 -5.60 -5.74
N HIS A 17 -0.37 -5.32 -4.59
CA HIS A 17 -0.18 -3.94 -4.12
C HIS A 17 0.70 -3.14 -5.09
N ILE A 18 1.77 -3.76 -5.61
CA ILE A 18 2.67 -3.13 -6.58
C ILE A 18 1.95 -2.81 -7.89
N ASP A 19 1.13 -3.73 -8.39
CA ASP A 19 0.32 -3.52 -9.60
C ASP A 19 -0.64 -2.33 -9.44
N ILE A 20 -1.29 -2.20 -8.29
CA ILE A 20 -2.16 -1.05 -7.97
C ILE A 20 -1.37 0.26 -7.96
N ILE A 21 -0.19 0.27 -7.33
CA ILE A 21 0.68 1.46 -7.30
C ILE A 21 1.09 1.87 -8.72
N ASN A 22 1.51 0.92 -9.55
CA ASN A 22 1.93 1.18 -10.92
C ASN A 22 0.78 1.74 -11.78
N LYS A 23 -0.43 1.19 -11.63
CA LYS A 23 -1.63 1.70 -12.31
C LYS A 23 -2.01 3.10 -11.82
N GLY A 24 -1.88 3.35 -10.51
CA GLY A 24 -2.14 4.66 -9.93
C GLY A 24 -1.20 5.74 -10.48
N LEU A 25 0.08 5.41 -10.68
CA LEU A 25 1.08 6.34 -11.22
C LEU A 25 0.82 6.74 -12.70
N GLN A 26 -0.04 6.01 -13.42
CA GLN A 26 -0.51 6.43 -14.74
C GLN A 26 -1.54 7.57 -14.68
N ILE A 27 -2.12 7.84 -13.50
CA ILE A 27 -3.25 8.77 -13.30
C ILE A 27 -2.86 9.94 -12.37
N PHE A 28 -2.00 9.65 -11.38
CA PHE A 28 -1.53 10.56 -10.35
C PHE A 28 -0.02 10.81 -10.50
N ASP A 29 0.40 12.02 -10.15
CA ASP A 29 1.80 12.42 -10.22
C ASP A 29 2.60 11.88 -9.02
N GLU A 30 1.91 11.60 -7.90
CA GLU A 30 2.51 11.10 -6.66
C GLU A 30 1.51 10.22 -5.90
N ILE A 31 2.00 9.13 -5.30
CA ILE A 31 1.23 8.28 -4.39
C ILE A 31 1.95 8.20 -3.05
N ILE A 32 1.24 8.57 -1.99
CA ILE A 32 1.72 8.48 -0.61
C ILE A 32 1.21 7.17 -0.01
N ILE A 33 2.12 6.29 0.40
CA ILE A 33 1.77 5.01 1.02
C ILE A 33 1.73 5.19 2.54
N GLY A 34 0.55 5.04 3.13
CA GLY A 34 0.37 5.14 4.58
C GLY A 34 0.41 3.76 5.24
N ILE A 35 1.48 3.43 5.95
CA ILE A 35 1.64 2.13 6.61
C ILE A 35 1.05 2.21 8.02
N GLY A 36 -0.03 1.47 8.26
CA GLY A 36 -0.62 1.33 9.58
C GLY A 36 0.07 0.25 10.40
N GLU A 37 0.88 0.64 11.38
CA GLU A 37 1.44 -0.26 12.38
C GLU A 37 0.32 -0.74 13.32
N ASN A 38 0.17 -2.05 13.46
CA ASN A 38 -0.83 -2.66 14.34
C ASN A 38 -0.08 -3.66 15.22
N ASN A 39 0.22 -3.27 16.46
CA ASN A 39 1.02 -4.07 17.41
C ASN A 39 0.33 -5.37 17.87
N ASP A 40 -0.97 -5.53 17.59
CA ASP A 40 -1.77 -6.71 17.97
C ASP A 40 -1.92 -7.76 16.85
N LYS A 41 -1.20 -7.62 15.73
CA LYS A 41 -1.23 -8.62 14.66
C LYS A 41 -0.46 -9.86 15.10
N ASN A 42 -1.19 -10.81 15.70
CA ASN A 42 -0.79 -12.22 15.70
C ASN A 42 -0.81 -12.72 14.25
N ILE A 43 0.33 -12.56 13.57
CA ILE A 43 0.54 -13.07 12.23
C ILE A 43 0.55 -14.60 12.31
N CYS A 44 -0.56 -15.23 11.91
CA CYS A 44 -0.65 -16.67 11.77
C CYS A 44 -0.21 -17.03 10.33
N PHE A 45 1.06 -17.39 10.16
CA PHE A 45 1.47 -18.18 8.99
C PHE A 45 1.09 -19.64 9.28
N LEU A 46 0.13 -20.18 8.52
CA LEU A 46 -0.11 -21.62 8.43
C LEU A 46 0.89 -22.25 7.45
#